data_AF-A0A4R4F6M4-F1
#
_entry.id   AF-A0A4R4F6M4-F1
#
_cell.length_a   1.000
_cell.length_b   1.000
_cell.length_c   1.000
_cell.angle_alpha   90.00
_cell.angle_beta   90.00
_cell.angle_gamma   90.00
#
_symmetry.space_group_name_H-M   'P 1'
#
loop_
_entity.id
_entity.type
_entity.pdbx_description
1 polymer ?
#
loop_
_entity_poly.entity_id
_entity_poly.type
_entity_poly.pdbx_seq_one_letter_code
_entity_poly.pdbx_strand_id
1 'polypeptide(L)'
;MIFEKGQAMLESSLFIGLVGLIVLFAFGEFSERLIDKYDADQQANIVLEQAWIRNALNMRALIPEKLDEDYDFAEGDEIDFSLETDEEYSSASVLSGVWSTLPGIENSHFPLGNQNRVKVLNRGEEWFSYRKINDSWSAKSQGDLSNAPRQFVTSHHISKLPFETVQQWVAILPFAREFGPSSLKLGWVDPEVVPEYQPEEH
;
A
#
# COMPACT_ATOMS: atom_id res chain seq x y z
N MET A 1 -17.84 -22.68 46.82
CA MET A 1 -16.99 -22.13 45.75
C MET A 1 -16.76 -23.08 44.54
N ILE A 2 -17.39 -24.26 44.47
CA ILE A 2 -17.30 -25.17 43.30
C ILE A 2 -18.45 -24.93 42.30
N PHE A 3 -19.62 -24.46 42.77
CA PHE A 3 -20.79 -24.19 41.93
C PHE A 3 -20.62 -22.99 40.97
N GLU A 4 -19.84 -21.98 41.31
CA GLU A 4 -19.63 -20.79 40.46
C GLU A 4 -18.86 -21.11 39.17
N LYS A 5 -17.95 -22.11 39.20
CA LYS A 5 -17.18 -22.51 38.01
C LYS A 5 -18.04 -23.25 36.98
N GLY A 6 -19.05 -24.00 37.43
CA GLY A 6 -19.97 -24.72 36.54
C GLY A 6 -20.91 -23.79 35.79
N GLN A 7 -21.39 -22.73 36.45
CA GLN A 7 -22.27 -21.74 35.83
C GLN A 7 -21.55 -20.94 34.74
N ALA A 8 -20.31 -20.48 35.00
CA ALA A 8 -19.52 -19.74 34.01
C ALA A 8 -19.22 -20.54 32.73
N MET A 9 -19.00 -21.86 32.86
CA MET A 9 -18.80 -22.75 31.70
C MET A 9 -20.07 -22.88 30.85
N LEU A 10 -21.23 -22.95 31.50
CA LEU A 10 -22.52 -23.11 30.82
C LEU A 10 -22.96 -21.81 30.14
N GLU A 11 -22.73 -20.66 30.78
CA GLU A 11 -22.98 -19.35 30.18
C GLU A 11 -22.07 -19.10 28.96
N SER A 12 -20.80 -19.51 29.06
CA SER A 12 -19.85 -19.37 27.95
C SER A 12 -20.22 -20.25 26.75
N SER A 13 -20.63 -21.50 26.97
CA SER A 13 -21.05 -22.38 25.87
C SER A 13 -22.33 -21.90 25.20
N LEU A 14 -23.28 -21.36 25.98
CA LEU A 14 -24.51 -20.78 25.47
C LEU A 14 -24.23 -19.50 24.66
N PHE A 15 -23.31 -18.65 25.13
CA PHE A 15 -22.87 -17.46 24.40
C PHE A 15 -22.19 -17.80 23.07
N ILE A 16 -21.26 -18.76 23.06
CA ILE A 16 -20.57 -19.21 21.84
C ILE A 16 -21.59 -19.80 20.85
N GLY A 17 -22.56 -20.59 21.33
CA GLY A 17 -23.63 -21.13 20.49
C GLY A 17 -24.50 -20.04 19.88
N LEU A 18 -24.87 -19.02 20.66
CA LEU A 18 -25.66 -17.88 20.18
C LEU A 18 -24.89 -17.07 19.13
N VAL A 19 -23.62 -16.76 19.38
CA VAL A 19 -22.76 -16.02 18.44
C VAL A 19 -22.59 -16.82 17.15
N GLY A 20 -22.36 -18.14 17.24
CA GLY A 20 -22.27 -19.00 16.06
C GLY A 20 -23.52 -18.98 15.20
N LEU A 21 -24.70 -18.97 15.82
CA LEU A 21 -25.98 -18.91 15.10
C LEU A 21 -26.21 -17.55 14.43
N ILE A 22 -25.85 -16.45 15.11
CA ILE A 22 -25.88 -15.10 14.53
C ILE A 22 -24.94 -15.00 13.32
N VAL A 23 -23.71 -15.52 13.45
CA VAL A 23 -22.74 -15.53 12.35
C VAL A 23 -23.25 -16.35 11.18
N LEU A 24 -23.83 -17.54 11.42
CA LEU A 24 -24.40 -18.38 10.35
C LEU A 24 -25.55 -17.68 9.63
N PHE A 25 -26.42 -16.99 10.36
CA PHE A 25 -27.52 -16.24 9.76
C PHE A 25 -27.01 -15.05 8.94
N ALA A 26 -26.07 -14.29 9.50
CA ALA A 26 -25.44 -13.16 8.81
C ALA A 26 -24.61 -13.59 7.59
N PHE A 27 -24.09 -14.82 7.57
CA PHE A 27 -23.24 -15.31 6.49
C PHE A 27 -23.99 -15.41 5.16
N GLY A 28 -25.28 -15.76 5.17
CA GLY A 28 -26.10 -15.83 3.96
C GLY A 28 -26.23 -14.46 3.29
N GLU A 29 -26.78 -13.48 4.01
CA GLU A 29 -26.93 -12.11 3.50
C GLU A 29 -25.58 -11.48 3.12
N PHE A 30 -24.53 -11.76 3.91
CA PHE A 30 -23.19 -11.26 3.62
C PHE A 30 -22.63 -11.86 2.33
N SER A 31 -22.83 -13.16 2.09
CA SER A 31 -22.37 -13.83 0.88
C SER A 31 -23.06 -13.29 -0.36
N GLU A 32 -24.38 -13.08 -0.31
CA GLU A 32 -25.15 -12.51 -1.43
C GLU A 32 -24.65 -11.09 -1.74
N ARG A 33 -24.55 -10.23 -0.72
CA ARG A 33 -24.01 -8.87 -0.89
C ARG A 33 -22.58 -8.84 -1.44
N LEU A 34 -21.75 -9.82 -1.09
CA LEU A 34 -20.40 -9.94 -1.64
C LEU A 34 -20.40 -10.33 -3.11
N ILE A 35 -21.30 -11.22 -3.52
CA ILE A 35 -21.45 -11.61 -4.93
C ILE A 35 -21.94 -10.41 -5.75
N ASP A 36 -22.96 -9.69 -5.27
CA ASP A 36 -23.49 -8.52 -5.96
C ASP A 36 -22.45 -7.41 -6.09
N LYS A 37 -21.70 -7.16 -5.01
CA LYS A 37 -20.58 -6.22 -5.05
C LYS A 37 -19.51 -6.66 -6.05
N TYR A 38 -19.17 -7.94 -6.09
CA TYR A 38 -18.18 -8.47 -7.02
C TYR A 38 -18.63 -8.28 -8.48
N ASP A 39 -19.88 -8.56 -8.80
CA ASP A 39 -20.43 -8.37 -10.14
C ASP A 39 -20.43 -6.88 -10.55
N ALA A 40 -20.86 -6.00 -9.64
CA ALA A 40 -20.83 -4.55 -9.86
C ALA A 40 -19.40 -4.05 -10.11
N ASP A 41 -18.42 -4.55 -9.34
CA ASP A 41 -17.00 -4.22 -9.51
C ASP A 41 -16.45 -4.74 -10.86
N GLN A 42 -16.85 -5.93 -11.31
CA GLN A 42 -16.47 -6.46 -12.63
C GLN A 42 -17.02 -5.60 -13.77
N GLN A 43 -18.28 -5.18 -13.68
CA GLN A 43 -18.88 -4.29 -14.68
C GLN A 43 -18.20 -2.91 -14.65
N ALA A 44 -17.96 -2.33 -13.48
CA ALA A 44 -17.26 -1.05 -13.34
C ALA A 44 -15.84 -1.10 -13.94
N ASN A 45 -15.15 -2.23 -13.79
CA ASN A 45 -13.86 -2.47 -14.43
C ASN A 45 -13.96 -2.46 -15.97
N ILE A 46 -14.98 -3.11 -16.55
CA ILE A 46 -15.23 -3.06 -18.00
C ILE A 46 -15.52 -1.63 -18.46
N VAL A 47 -16.33 -0.88 -17.71
CA VAL A 47 -16.62 0.54 -18.01
C VAL A 47 -15.33 1.35 -18.03
N LEU A 48 -14.45 1.15 -17.05
CA LEU A 48 -13.15 1.82 -17.00
C LEU A 48 -12.25 1.50 -18.19
N GLU A 49 -12.15 0.23 -18.56
CA GLU A 49 -11.33 -0.21 -19.71
C GLU A 49 -11.85 0.36 -21.03
N GLN A 50 -13.15 0.56 -21.15
CA GLN A 50 -13.77 1.15 -22.35
C GLN A 50 -13.78 2.67 -22.33
N ALA A 51 -13.65 3.31 -21.16
CA ALA A 51 -13.86 4.75 -20.99
C ALA A 51 -13.02 5.59 -21.95
N TRP A 52 -11.77 5.22 -22.19
CA TRP A 52 -10.89 5.97 -23.11
C TRP A 52 -11.39 5.93 -24.57
N ILE A 53 -11.89 4.79 -25.05
CA ILE A 53 -12.46 4.65 -26.41
C ILE A 53 -13.73 5.47 -26.50
N ARG A 54 -14.60 5.36 -25.48
CA ARG A 54 -15.88 6.07 -25.45
C ARG A 54 -15.68 7.57 -25.45
N ASN A 55 -14.74 8.06 -24.64
CA ASN A 55 -14.37 9.47 -24.60
C ASN A 55 -13.78 9.93 -25.94
N ALA A 56 -12.89 9.14 -26.55
CA ALA A 56 -12.32 9.45 -27.86
C ALA A 56 -13.40 9.53 -28.98
N LEU A 57 -14.48 8.76 -28.84
CA LEU A 57 -15.62 8.74 -29.76
C LEU A 57 -16.80 9.62 -29.32
N ASN A 58 -16.64 10.42 -28.26
CA ASN A 58 -17.67 11.28 -27.68
C ASN A 58 -19.01 10.54 -27.38
N MET A 59 -18.91 9.30 -26.90
CA MET A 59 -20.04 8.46 -26.52
C MET A 59 -20.41 8.67 -25.05
N ARG A 60 -21.69 8.52 -24.70
CA ARG A 60 -22.19 8.57 -23.31
C ARG A 60 -21.46 7.55 -22.42
N ALA A 61 -21.24 7.85 -21.15
CA ALA A 61 -20.72 6.86 -20.19
C ALA A 61 -21.67 5.64 -20.10
N LEU A 62 -21.11 4.44 -19.93
CA LEU A 62 -21.89 3.23 -19.72
C LEU A 62 -22.20 3.10 -18.22
N ILE A 63 -23.47 2.93 -17.87
CA ILE A 63 -23.89 2.65 -16.50
C ILE A 63 -23.86 1.12 -16.33
N PRO A 64 -23.26 0.57 -15.24
CA PRO A 64 -23.33 -0.86 -14.94
C PRO A 64 -24.79 -1.35 -14.88
N GLU A 65 -25.12 -2.36 -15.66
CA GLU A 65 -26.46 -2.94 -15.77
C GLU A 65 -26.98 -3.46 -14.43
N LYS A 66 -26.10 -4.06 -13.60
CA LYS A 66 -26.49 -4.52 -12.25
C LYS A 66 -26.87 -3.37 -11.32
N LEU A 67 -26.25 -2.19 -11.48
CA LEU A 67 -26.64 -1.03 -10.67
C LEU A 67 -28.02 -0.53 -11.09
N ASP A 68 -28.36 -0.62 -12.37
CA ASP A 68 -29.69 -0.23 -12.86
C ASP A 68 -30.77 -1.23 -12.40
N GLU A 69 -30.48 -2.53 -12.48
CA GLU A 69 -31.39 -3.62 -12.11
C GLU A 69 -31.66 -3.73 -10.60
N ASP A 70 -30.61 -3.68 -9.76
CA ASP A 70 -30.74 -3.91 -8.31
C ASP A 70 -31.39 -2.72 -7.57
N TYR A 71 -31.33 -1.51 -8.15
CA TYR A 71 -31.67 -0.29 -7.44
C TYR A 71 -32.91 0.44 -7.99
N ASP A 72 -33.52 -0.07 -9.07
CA ASP A 72 -34.78 0.42 -9.66
C ASP A 72 -34.85 1.96 -9.63
N PHE A 73 -33.81 2.60 -10.17
CA PHE A 73 -33.69 4.05 -10.15
C PHE A 73 -34.96 4.65 -10.74
N ALA A 74 -35.59 5.58 -10.03
CA ALA A 74 -36.85 6.13 -10.49
C ALA A 74 -36.63 6.81 -11.84
N GLU A 75 -37.56 6.63 -12.79
CA GLU A 75 -37.48 7.26 -14.11
C GLU A 75 -37.35 8.78 -13.95
N GLY A 76 -36.15 9.32 -14.19
CA GLY A 76 -35.81 10.74 -13.98
C GLY A 76 -34.87 11.04 -12.81
N ASP A 77 -34.43 10.06 -12.03
CA ASP A 77 -33.29 10.24 -11.12
C ASP A 77 -32.03 10.55 -11.96
N GLU A 78 -31.41 11.68 -11.66
CA GLU A 78 -30.22 12.15 -12.36
C GLU A 78 -29.02 11.35 -11.83
N ILE A 79 -28.75 10.21 -12.46
CA ILE A 79 -27.58 9.40 -12.18
C ILE A 79 -26.39 10.06 -12.87
N ASP A 80 -25.53 10.69 -12.07
CA ASP A 80 -24.28 11.23 -12.58
C ASP A 80 -23.17 10.18 -12.45
N PHE A 81 -22.57 9.86 -13.59
CA PHE A 81 -21.45 8.95 -13.67
C PHE A 81 -20.18 9.78 -13.85
N SER A 82 -19.41 9.90 -12.77
CA SER A 82 -18.15 10.63 -12.78
C SER A 82 -16.99 9.64 -12.87
N LEU A 83 -16.18 9.81 -13.92
CA LEU A 83 -14.87 9.19 -14.03
C LEU A 83 -13.82 10.21 -13.61
N GLU A 84 -13.19 9.97 -12.47
CA GLU A 84 -12.13 10.82 -11.95
C GLU A 84 -10.82 10.05 -11.93
N THR A 85 -9.74 10.71 -12.33
CA THR A 85 -8.39 10.24 -11.99
C THR A 85 -8.05 10.90 -10.66
N ASP A 86 -7.91 10.09 -9.62
CA ASP A 86 -7.67 10.53 -8.27
C ASP A 86 -6.20 10.30 -7.89
N GLU A 87 -5.64 11.20 -7.09
CA GLU A 87 -4.28 11.11 -6.54
C GLU A 87 -4.28 10.51 -5.13
N GLU A 88 -5.45 10.21 -4.58
CA GLU A 88 -5.68 9.82 -3.18
C GLU A 88 -5.30 8.36 -2.89
N TYR A 89 -4.03 8.01 -3.10
CA TYR A 89 -3.43 6.80 -2.55
C TYR A 89 -2.72 7.15 -1.23
N SER A 90 -3.50 7.21 -0.14
CA SER A 90 -3.04 7.67 1.18
C SER A 90 -1.75 6.98 1.64
N SER A 91 -1.60 5.68 1.41
CA SER A 91 -0.39 4.94 1.73
C SER A 91 0.83 5.34 0.87
N ALA A 92 0.67 5.64 -0.42
CA ALA A 92 1.78 6.15 -1.25
C ALA A 92 2.14 7.58 -0.87
N SER A 93 1.19 8.42 -0.44
CA SER A 93 1.49 9.78 0.03
C SER A 93 2.32 9.79 1.32
N VAL A 94 2.06 8.84 2.23
CA VAL A 94 2.85 8.69 3.47
C VAL A 94 4.23 8.12 3.16
N LEU A 95 4.28 7.09 2.32
CA LEU A 95 5.55 6.45 1.94
C LEU A 95 6.41 7.37 1.07
N SER A 96 5.83 8.19 0.19
CA SER A 96 6.59 9.16 -0.61
C SER A 96 7.31 10.18 0.28
N GLY A 97 6.66 10.64 1.35
CA GLY A 97 7.29 11.52 2.34
C GLY A 97 8.53 10.90 2.98
N VAL A 98 8.44 9.66 3.46
CA VAL A 98 9.59 8.96 4.06
C VAL A 98 10.68 8.66 3.01
N TRP A 99 10.30 8.28 1.79
CA TRP A 99 11.24 7.91 0.73
C TRP A 99 11.94 9.12 0.10
N SER A 100 11.28 10.29 0.10
CA SER A 100 11.88 11.55 -0.37
C SER A 100 13.09 11.99 0.46
N THR A 101 13.22 11.50 1.70
CA THR A 101 14.36 11.81 2.57
C THR A 101 15.58 10.93 2.30
N LEU A 102 15.44 9.87 1.51
CA LEU A 102 16.53 8.96 1.17
C LEU A 102 17.32 9.47 -0.05
N PRO A 103 18.64 9.74 0.10
CA PRO A 103 19.47 10.17 -1.02
C PRO A 103 19.51 9.11 -2.12
N GLY A 104 19.35 9.52 -3.39
CA GLY A 104 19.43 8.62 -4.55
C GLY A 104 18.09 8.04 -5.04
N ILE A 105 16.98 8.44 -4.40
CA ILE A 105 15.60 8.10 -4.79
C ILE A 105 14.96 9.21 -5.67
N GLU A 106 15.78 10.08 -6.27
CA GLU A 106 15.33 11.28 -7.01
C GLU A 106 14.46 10.99 -8.27
N ASN A 107 14.33 9.73 -8.68
CA ASN A 107 13.51 9.32 -9.84
C ASN A 107 12.65 8.08 -9.58
N SER A 108 12.37 7.69 -8.33
CA SER A 108 11.33 6.70 -8.10
C SER A 108 9.99 7.39 -8.32
N HIS A 109 9.51 7.35 -9.55
CA HIS A 109 8.13 7.67 -9.87
C HIS A 109 7.27 6.64 -9.14
N PHE A 110 6.95 6.88 -7.86
CA PHE A 110 5.70 6.37 -7.33
C PHE A 110 4.65 6.98 -8.26
N PRO A 111 3.91 6.14 -9.02
CA PRO A 111 2.93 6.66 -9.96
C PRO A 111 1.77 7.24 -9.15
N LEU A 112 1.95 8.48 -8.69
CA LEU A 112 0.91 9.31 -8.10
C LEU A 112 0.00 9.72 -9.28
N GLY A 113 -1.32 9.62 -9.10
CA GLY A 113 -2.29 9.84 -10.17
C GLY A 113 -2.53 8.62 -11.08
N ASN A 114 -2.28 7.41 -10.58
CA ASN A 114 -2.58 6.17 -11.32
C ASN A 114 -3.91 5.54 -10.92
N GLN A 115 -4.75 6.21 -10.15
CA GLN A 115 -6.01 5.65 -9.67
C GLN A 115 -7.16 6.21 -10.49
N ASN A 116 -7.87 5.32 -11.18
CA ASN A 116 -9.15 5.65 -11.77
C ASN A 116 -10.24 5.36 -10.74
N ARG A 117 -11.16 6.31 -10.58
CA ARG A 117 -12.33 6.17 -9.73
C ARG A 117 -13.57 6.36 -10.57
N VAL A 118 -14.47 5.39 -10.46
CA VAL A 118 -15.84 5.48 -10.94
C VAL A 118 -16.71 5.80 -9.75
N LYS A 119 -17.47 6.90 -9.82
CA LYS A 119 -18.52 7.21 -8.87
C LYS A 119 -19.87 7.20 -9.56
N VAL A 120 -20.86 6.68 -8.86
CA VAL A 120 -22.27 6.81 -9.21
C VAL A 120 -22.91 7.66 -8.13
N LEU A 121 -23.36 8.85 -8.54
CA LEU A 121 -24.06 9.78 -7.67
C LEU A 121 -25.57 9.62 -7.89
N ASN A 122 -26.33 9.53 -6.81
CA ASN A 122 -27.79 9.62 -6.83
C ASN A 122 -28.20 10.87 -6.05
N ARG A 123 -28.84 11.85 -6.72
CA ARG A 123 -29.26 13.13 -6.11
C ARG A 123 -28.13 13.86 -5.37
N GLY A 124 -26.89 13.72 -5.87
CA GLY A 124 -25.69 14.34 -5.31
C GLY A 124 -25.01 13.54 -4.18
N GLU A 125 -25.56 12.40 -3.77
CA GLU A 125 -24.95 11.50 -2.79
C GLU A 125 -24.20 10.35 -3.49
N GLU A 126 -22.98 10.06 -3.02
CA GLU A 126 -22.17 8.95 -3.54
C GLU A 126 -22.76 7.62 -3.08
N TRP A 127 -23.38 6.91 -4.01
CA TRP A 127 -24.03 5.63 -3.74
C TRP A 127 -23.10 4.45 -3.99
N PHE A 128 -22.28 4.55 -5.05
CA PHE A 128 -21.30 3.53 -5.42
C PHE A 128 -19.99 4.19 -5.83
N SER A 129 -18.88 3.61 -5.38
CA SER A 129 -17.55 4.01 -5.82
C SER A 129 -16.67 2.79 -6.04
N TYR A 130 -16.19 2.66 -7.27
CA TYR A 130 -15.17 1.70 -7.64
C TYR A 130 -13.85 2.42 -7.89
N ARG A 131 -12.76 1.89 -7.33
CA ARG A 131 -11.42 2.47 -7.42
C ARG A 131 -10.48 1.41 -8.00
N LYS A 132 -9.79 1.71 -9.10
CA LYS A 132 -8.82 0.82 -9.75
C LYS A 132 -7.48 1.52 -9.94
N ILE A 133 -6.41 0.84 -9.59
CA ILE A 133 -5.04 1.26 -9.93
C ILE A 133 -4.79 0.88 -11.39
N ASN A 134 -4.60 1.88 -12.24
CA ASN A 134 -4.41 1.75 -13.68
C ASN A 134 -2.92 1.55 -14.04
N ASP A 135 -2.01 2.14 -13.25
CA ASP A 135 -0.57 1.93 -13.40
C ASP A 135 -0.09 0.96 -12.32
N SER A 136 -0.28 -0.33 -12.59
CA SER A 136 0.38 -1.38 -11.81
C SER A 136 1.89 -1.19 -11.92
N TRP A 137 2.66 -1.61 -10.91
CA TRP A 137 4.13 -1.73 -11.00
C TRP A 137 4.61 -2.74 -12.06
N SER A 138 3.78 -3.04 -13.07
CA SER A 138 4.12 -3.88 -14.19
C SER A 138 5.19 -3.19 -15.02
N ALA A 139 6.21 -3.98 -15.38
CA ALA A 139 7.29 -3.51 -16.22
C ALA A 139 6.76 -3.25 -17.64
N LYS A 140 6.79 -1.99 -18.07
CA LYS A 140 6.43 -1.58 -19.44
C LYS A 140 7.55 -1.87 -20.44
N SER A 141 8.77 -2.06 -19.94
CA SER A 141 9.94 -2.44 -20.72
C SER A 141 10.78 -3.52 -20.01
N GLN A 142 11.66 -4.19 -20.76
CA GLN A 142 12.59 -5.17 -20.20
C GLN A 142 13.56 -4.54 -19.18
N GLY A 143 13.87 -3.24 -19.32
CA GLY A 143 14.67 -2.51 -18.34
C GLY A 143 13.96 -2.39 -16.98
N ASP A 144 12.65 -2.16 -17.01
CA ASP A 144 11.82 -1.95 -15.81
C ASP A 144 11.73 -3.21 -14.94
N LEU A 145 11.75 -4.41 -15.55
CA LEU A 145 11.78 -5.70 -14.85
C LEU A 145 12.96 -5.80 -13.87
N SER A 146 14.10 -5.23 -14.25
CA SER A 146 15.31 -5.27 -13.44
C SER A 146 15.46 -4.04 -12.54
N ASN A 147 15.00 -2.87 -12.99
CA ASN A 147 15.23 -1.61 -12.31
C ASN A 147 14.18 -1.31 -11.24
N ALA A 148 12.90 -1.60 -11.48
CA ALA A 148 11.83 -1.26 -10.54
C ALA A 148 11.98 -2.02 -9.20
N PRO A 149 12.20 -3.35 -9.16
CA PRO A 149 12.42 -4.06 -7.89
C PRO A 149 13.69 -3.60 -7.17
N ARG A 150 14.77 -3.29 -7.92
CA ARG A 150 16.05 -2.84 -7.34
C ARG A 150 15.92 -1.53 -6.58
N GLN A 151 14.99 -0.65 -6.95
CA GLN A 151 14.76 0.61 -6.23
C GLN A 151 14.18 0.41 -4.82
N PHE A 152 13.52 -0.71 -4.56
CA PHE A 152 12.95 -1.04 -3.24
C PHE A 152 13.92 -1.81 -2.34
N VAL A 153 15.07 -2.23 -2.87
CA VAL A 153 16.10 -2.92 -2.09
C VAL A 153 17.03 -1.88 -1.49
N THR A 154 17.02 -1.74 -0.17
CA THR A 154 17.87 -0.79 0.58
C THR A 154 19.35 -0.95 0.26
N SER A 155 19.83 -2.17 -0.01
CA SER A 155 21.24 -2.41 -0.38
C SER A 155 21.65 -1.76 -1.70
N HIS A 156 20.71 -1.50 -2.62
CA HIS A 156 20.99 -0.78 -3.87
C HIS A 156 21.32 0.70 -3.63
N HIS A 157 20.73 1.30 -2.60
CA HIS A 157 20.96 2.70 -2.24
C HIS A 157 22.14 2.83 -1.28
N ILE A 158 22.29 1.90 -0.34
CA ILE A 158 23.43 1.86 0.59
C ILE A 158 24.76 1.74 -0.17
N SER A 159 24.80 1.01 -1.30
CA SER A 159 26.03 0.91 -2.12
C SER A 159 26.41 2.19 -2.85
N LYS A 160 25.49 3.16 -2.96
CA LYS A 160 25.72 4.48 -3.57
C LYS A 160 25.97 5.57 -2.53
N LEU A 161 25.69 5.30 -1.25
CA LEU A 161 25.96 6.25 -0.18
C LEU A 161 27.47 6.30 0.09
N PRO A 162 28.04 7.49 0.34
CA PRO A 162 29.38 7.60 0.89
C PRO A 162 29.46 6.78 2.17
N PHE A 163 30.57 6.07 2.37
CA PHE A 163 30.76 5.24 3.55
C PHE A 163 30.61 6.06 4.85
N GLU A 164 31.02 7.31 4.81
CA GLU A 164 30.90 8.29 5.89
C GLU A 164 29.44 8.55 6.29
N THR A 165 28.51 8.52 5.34
CA THR A 165 27.07 8.69 5.63
C THR A 165 26.53 7.46 6.38
N VAL A 166 26.94 6.26 5.96
CA VAL A 166 26.56 5.02 6.64
C VAL A 166 27.15 4.98 8.06
N GLN A 167 28.40 5.40 8.23
CA GLN A 167 29.04 5.54 9.53
C GLN A 167 28.30 6.51 10.46
N GLN A 168 27.82 7.65 9.94
CA GLN A 168 27.02 8.60 10.74
C GLN A 168 25.72 7.98 11.24
N TRP A 169 25.02 7.22 10.39
CA TRP A 169 23.76 6.58 10.77
C TRP A 169 23.97 5.51 11.83
N VAL A 170 25.02 4.69 11.67
CA VAL A 170 25.42 3.68 12.66
C VAL A 170 25.80 4.35 13.98
N ALA A 171 26.50 5.48 13.94
CA ALA A 171 26.93 6.23 15.13
C ALA A 171 25.78 6.87 15.95
N ILE A 172 24.56 6.94 15.41
CA ILE A 172 23.37 7.35 16.19
C ILE A 172 23.09 6.32 17.31
N LEU A 173 23.43 5.05 17.10
CA LEU A 173 23.22 4.00 18.09
C LEU A 173 24.25 4.12 19.22
N PRO A 174 23.83 4.07 20.51
CA PRO A 174 24.72 4.33 21.65
C PRO A 174 25.98 3.45 21.71
N PHE A 175 25.88 2.20 21.25
CA PHE A 175 26.97 1.22 21.25
C PHE A 175 27.85 1.27 19.99
N ALA A 176 27.45 2.05 18.98
CA ALA A 176 28.15 2.10 17.69
C ALA A 176 28.72 3.49 17.36
N ARG A 177 28.74 4.40 18.36
CA ARG A 177 29.38 5.72 18.26
C ARG A 177 30.86 5.66 17.87
N GLU A 178 31.54 4.58 18.24
CA GLU A 178 32.95 4.34 17.90
C GLU A 178 33.18 4.07 16.40
N PHE A 179 32.13 3.72 15.65
CA PHE A 179 32.19 3.54 14.19
C PHE A 179 31.91 4.85 13.42
N GLY A 180 31.77 5.98 14.11
CA GLY A 180 31.53 7.27 13.48
C GLY A 180 32.70 7.73 12.59
N PRO A 181 32.45 8.64 11.63
CA PRO A 181 33.47 9.09 10.68
C PRO A 181 34.70 9.74 11.33
N SER A 182 34.53 10.30 12.52
CA SER A 182 35.61 10.90 13.31
C SER A 182 36.57 9.87 13.91
N SER A 183 36.10 8.65 14.13
CA SER A 183 36.79 7.61 14.89
C SER A 183 37.39 6.53 14.00
N LEU A 184 36.76 6.20 12.87
CA LEU A 184 37.24 5.20 11.93
C LEU A 184 37.56 5.84 10.57
N LYS A 185 38.85 6.10 10.33
CA LYS A 185 39.38 6.60 9.06
C LYS A 185 39.95 5.44 8.25
N LEU A 186 39.24 5.00 7.21
CA LEU A 186 39.72 3.96 6.30
C LEU A 186 41.06 4.38 5.65
N GLY A 187 42.08 3.52 5.78
CA GLY A 187 43.41 3.76 5.23
C GLY A 187 44.34 4.61 6.11
N TRP A 188 43.90 5.05 7.29
CA TRP A 188 44.74 5.74 8.26
C TRP A 188 45.28 4.74 9.29
N VAL A 189 46.60 4.49 9.24
CA VAL A 189 47.30 3.71 10.27
C VAL A 189 47.89 4.70 11.25
N ASP A 190 47.47 4.62 12.51
CA ASP A 190 48.01 5.46 13.58
C ASP A 190 49.49 5.09 13.82
N PRO A 191 50.44 6.01 13.57
CA PRO A 191 51.86 5.73 13.78
C PRO A 191 52.21 5.51 15.26
N GLU A 192 51.36 5.92 16.22
CA GLU A 192 51.60 5.72 17.66
C GLU A 192 51.26 4.31 18.16
N VAL A 193 50.61 3.47 17.35
CA VAL A 193 50.19 2.11 17.74
C VAL A 193 51.18 1.03 17.25
N VAL A 194 52.31 1.43 16.66
CA VAL A 194 53.39 0.50 16.32
C VAL A 194 54.24 0.28 17.58
N PRO A 195 54.26 -0.91 18.20
CA PRO A 195 55.10 -1.15 19.35
C PRO A 195 56.56 -0.93 18.96
N GLU A 196 57.25 -0.04 19.67
CA GLU A 196 58.70 0.13 19.55
C GLU A 196 59.35 -1.22 19.89
N TYR A 197 60.00 -1.82 18.90
CA TYR A 197 60.79 -3.03 19.11
C TYR A 197 61.99 -2.67 19.99
N GLN A 198 61.92 -3.01 21.28
CA GLN A 198 63.07 -2.96 22.19
C GLN A 198 63.82 -4.30 22.06
N PRO A 199 64.99 -4.35 21.41
CA PRO A 199 65.81 -5.55 21.43
C PRO A 199 66.31 -5.75 22.86
N GLU A 200 66.06 -6.93 23.44
CA GLU A 200 66.62 -7.33 24.72
C GLU A 200 68.15 -7.36 24.59
N GLU A 201 68.85 -6.51 25.35
CA GLU A 201 70.30 -6.59 25.50
C GLU A 201 70.65 -7.88 26.27
N HIS A 202 71.34 -8.80 25.59
CA HIS A 202 71.92 -10.02 26.17
C HIS A 202 73.25 -9.75 26.86
#